data_AF-A0A0U5JFV3-F1
#
_entry.id   AF-A0A0U5JFV3-F1
#
_cell.length_a   1.000
_cell.length_b   1.000
_cell.length_c   1.000
_cell.angle_alpha   90.00
_cell.angle_beta   90.00
_cell.angle_gamma   90.00
#
_symmetry.space_group_name_H-M   'P 1'
#
loop_
_entity.id
_entity.type
_entity.pdbx_description
1 polymer ?
#
loop_
_entity_poly.entity_id
_entity_poly.type
_entity_poly.pdbx_seq_one_letter_code
_entity_poly.pdbx_strand_id
1 'polypeptide(L)'
;MVKRDLLEKVSLKAKREGIKNVADMPREKAQWKMGLIDEALGKIEAQIKDNAKFLNVESHLGKLFDQEIVIPPSVQRTGVSSDPDIVGQDAPA
;
A
#
# COMPACT_ATOMS: atom_id res chain seq x y z
N MET A 1 5.52 5.79 -3.86
CA MET A 1 6.38 4.60 -3.67
C MET A 1 6.36 3.71 -4.91
N VAL A 2 5.21 3.12 -5.28
CA VAL A 2 5.06 2.17 -6.41
C VAL A 2 5.66 2.63 -7.76
N LYS A 3 5.56 3.91 -8.13
CA LYS A 3 6.15 4.43 -9.39
C LYS A 3 7.68 4.30 -9.43
N ARG A 4 8.37 4.50 -8.30
CA ARG A 4 9.83 4.36 -8.21
C ARG A 4 10.22 2.89 -8.35
N ASP A 5 9.53 2.01 -7.63
CA ASP A 5 9.79 0.56 -7.63
C ASP A 5 9.59 -0.06 -9.03
N LEU A 6 8.57 0.41 -9.77
CA LEU A 6 8.35 0.01 -11.16
C LEU A 6 9.48 0.48 -12.11
N LEU A 7 9.95 1.72 -11.94
CA LEU A 7 11.06 2.25 -12.73
C LEU A 7 12.36 1.47 -12.46
N GLU A 8 12.60 1.14 -11.20
CA GLU A 8 13.75 0.34 -10.78
C GLU A 8 13.68 -1.09 -11.35
N LYS A 9 12.49 -1.72 -11.34
CA LYS A 9 12.26 -3.01 -11.99
C LYS A 9 12.60 -2.99 -13.48
N VAL A 10 12.18 -1.95 -14.21
CA VAL A 10 12.48 -1.80 -15.64
C VAL A 10 14.00 -1.64 -15.85
N SER A 11 14.66 -0.82 -15.03
CA SER A 11 16.11 -0.62 -15.08
C SER A 11 16.89 -1.92 -14.83
N LEU A 12 16.49 -2.71 -13.82
CA LEU A 12 17.12 -4.00 -13.51
C LEU A 12 16.93 -5.03 -14.62
N LYS A 13 15.74 -5.09 -15.25
CA LYS A 13 15.52 -5.93 -16.44
C LYS A 13 16.43 -5.53 -17.60
N ALA A 14 16.58 -4.23 -17.86
CA ALA A 14 17.48 -3.74 -18.90
C ALA A 14 18.95 -4.13 -18.61
N LYS A 15 19.39 -4.03 -17.35
CA LYS A 15 20.74 -4.47 -16.93
C LYS A 15 20.93 -5.98 -17.11
N ARG A 16 19.91 -6.79 -16.82
CA ARG A 16 19.91 -8.25 -17.01
C ARG A 16 20.12 -8.61 -18.47
N GLU A 17 19.37 -7.99 -19.38
CA GLU A 17 19.53 -8.21 -20.83
C GLU A 17 20.88 -7.68 -21.32
N GLY A 18 21.36 -6.55 -20.77
CA GLY A 18 22.69 -6.03 -21.04
C GLY A 18 23.79 -7.05 -20.76
N ILE A 19 23.75 -7.74 -19.61
CA ILE A 19 24.75 -8.75 -19.24
C ILE A 19 24.76 -9.93 -20.22
N LYS A 20 23.59 -10.38 -20.70
CA LYS A 20 23.49 -11.47 -21.68
C LYS A 20 24.15 -11.12 -23.01
N ASN A 21 24.18 -9.84 -23.36
CA ASN A 21 24.72 -9.35 -24.63
C ASN A 21 26.22 -8.98 -24.56
N VAL A 22 26.87 -9.10 -23.40
CA VAL A 22 28.32 -8.86 -23.29
C VAL A 22 29.07 -10.12 -23.69
N ALA A 23 29.57 -10.14 -24.93
CA ALA A 23 30.30 -11.27 -25.49
C ALA A 23 31.58 -11.65 -24.70
N ASP A 24 32.29 -10.66 -24.15
CA ASP A 24 33.58 -10.86 -23.48
C ASP A 24 33.48 -11.04 -21.95
N MET A 25 32.28 -11.23 -21.41
CA MET A 25 32.13 -11.37 -19.95
C MET A 25 32.46 -12.82 -19.50
N PRO A 26 33.37 -13.00 -18.52
CA PRO A 26 33.59 -14.31 -17.92
C PRO A 26 32.30 -14.90 -17.37
N ARG A 27 32.07 -16.19 -17.60
CA ARG A 27 30.82 -16.86 -17.27
C ARG A 27 30.47 -16.76 -15.78
N GLU A 28 31.43 -16.96 -14.88
CA GLU A 28 31.18 -16.85 -13.43
C GLU A 28 30.76 -15.42 -13.06
N LYS A 29 31.38 -14.41 -13.69
CA LYS A 29 31.05 -12.99 -13.48
C LYS A 29 29.65 -12.66 -14.00
N ALA A 30 29.27 -13.19 -15.17
CA ALA A 30 27.94 -13.03 -15.72
C ALA A 30 26.87 -13.69 -14.82
N GLN A 31 27.11 -14.91 -14.36
CA GLN A 31 26.22 -15.64 -13.46
C GLN A 31 26.06 -14.93 -12.11
N TRP A 32 27.15 -14.48 -11.51
CA TRP A 32 27.11 -13.74 -10.25
C TRP A 32 26.31 -12.43 -10.39
N LYS A 33 26.54 -11.65 -11.45
CA LYS A 33 25.78 -10.42 -11.70
C LYS A 33 24.30 -10.68 -11.98
N MET A 34 23.98 -11.73 -12.74
CA MET A 34 22.60 -12.15 -12.99
C MET A 34 21.91 -12.53 -11.68
N GLY A 35 22.58 -13.27 -10.80
CA GLY A 35 22.05 -13.65 -9.48
C GLY A 35 21.69 -12.45 -8.61
N LEU A 36 22.56 -11.44 -8.53
CA LEU A 36 22.28 -10.20 -7.80
C LEU A 36 21.07 -9.44 -8.36
N ILE A 37 20.94 -9.42 -9.69
CA ILE A 37 19.81 -8.75 -10.35
C ILE A 37 18.51 -9.52 -10.11
N ASP A 38 18.54 -10.84 -10.19
CA ASP A 38 17.37 -11.69 -9.97
C ASP A 38 16.90 -11.59 -8.50
N GLU A 39 17.82 -11.50 -7.53
CA GLU A 39 17.48 -11.25 -6.12
C GLU A 39 16.81 -9.87 -5.92
N ALA A 40 17.39 -8.81 -6.50
CA ALA A 40 16.84 -7.46 -6.41
C ALA A 40 15.45 -7.37 -7.07
N LEU A 41 15.26 -8.02 -8.22
CA LEU A 41 13.96 -8.11 -8.89
C LEU A 41 12.92 -8.80 -8.01
N GLY A 42 13.28 -9.91 -7.35
CA GLY A 42 12.37 -10.61 -6.44
C GLY A 42 11.91 -9.74 -5.27
N LYS A 43 12.82 -8.96 -4.66
CA LYS A 43 12.49 -8.02 -3.57
C LYS A 43 11.52 -6.94 -4.02
N ILE A 44 11.77 -6.32 -5.19
CA ILE A 44 10.89 -5.29 -5.76
C ILE A 44 9.52 -5.87 -6.12
N GLU A 45 9.45 -7.08 -6.64
CA GLU A 45 8.17 -7.74 -6.94
C GLU A 45 7.35 -8.04 -5.69
N ALA A 46 7.99 -8.50 -4.61
CA ALA A 46 7.33 -8.67 -3.32
C ALA A 46 6.80 -7.34 -2.78
N GLN A 47 7.61 -6.29 -2.81
CA GLN A 47 7.23 -4.96 -2.32
C GLN A 47 6.07 -4.35 -3.13
N ILE A 48 6.08 -4.49 -4.45
CA ILE A 48 4.97 -4.06 -5.31
C ILE A 48 3.70 -4.86 -4.98
N LYS A 49 3.81 -6.17 -4.77
CA LYS A 49 2.67 -7.04 -4.44
C LYS A 49 2.07 -6.68 -3.08
N ASP A 50 2.89 -6.40 -2.08
CA ASP A 50 2.42 -6.01 -0.75
C ASP A 50 1.81 -4.60 -0.75
N ASN A 51 2.40 -3.66 -1.49
CA ASN A 51 1.80 -2.35 -1.74
C ASN A 51 0.43 -2.46 -2.44
N ALA A 52 0.29 -3.38 -3.41
CA ALA A 52 -0.98 -3.61 -4.10
C ALA A 52 -2.06 -4.20 -3.16
N LYS A 53 -1.68 -5.10 -2.24
CA LYS A 53 -2.60 -5.60 -1.21
C LYS A 53 -3.07 -4.48 -0.29
N PHE A 54 -2.16 -3.62 0.16
CA PHE A 54 -2.49 -2.50 1.05
C PHE A 54 -3.47 -1.53 0.40
N LEU A 55 -3.20 -1.12 -0.84
CA LEU A 55 -4.11 -0.27 -1.61
C LEU A 55 -5.48 -0.92 -1.86
N ASN A 56 -5.50 -2.24 -2.06
CA ASN A 56 -6.75 -2.97 -2.23
C ASN A 56 -7.55 -3.03 -0.92
N VAL A 57 -6.90 -3.21 0.24
CA VAL A 57 -7.55 -3.18 1.55
C VAL A 57 -8.09 -1.79 1.87
N GLU A 58 -7.33 -0.72 1.63
CA GLU A 58 -7.83 0.66 1.79
C GLU A 58 -9.04 0.94 0.87
N SER A 59 -9.01 0.46 -0.38
CA SER A 59 -10.16 0.58 -1.28
C SER A 59 -11.40 -0.18 -0.80
N HIS A 60 -11.23 -1.35 -0.18
CA HIS A 60 -12.35 -2.11 0.39
C HIS A 60 -12.91 -1.46 1.66
N LEU A 61 -12.07 -0.87 2.50
CA LEU A 61 -12.51 -0.12 3.68
C LEU A 61 -13.26 1.16 3.28
N GLY A 62 -12.76 1.91 2.30
CA GLY A 62 -13.47 3.08 1.76
C GLY A 62 -14.88 2.72 1.27
N LYS A 63 -15.03 1.62 0.52
CA LYS A 63 -16.33 1.09 0.10
C LYS A 63 -17.23 0.63 1.25
N LEU A 64 -16.65 0.20 2.37
CA LEU A 64 -17.41 -0.21 3.56
C LEU A 64 -17.98 0.99 4.33
N PHE A 65 -17.26 2.12 4.34
CA PHE A 65 -17.72 3.37 4.96
C PHE A 65 -18.61 4.20 4.05
N ASP A 66 -18.48 4.07 2.71
CA ASP A 66 -19.38 4.67 1.73
C ASP A 66 -20.70 3.88 1.55
N GLN A 67 -20.82 2.69 2.15
CA GLN A 67 -22.13 2.08 2.37
C GLN A 67 -22.83 2.90 3.44
N GLU A 68 -23.57 3.90 2.99
CA GLU A 68 -24.59 4.59 3.77
C GLU A 68 -25.36 3.53 4.57
N ILE A 69 -25.19 3.56 5.90
CA ILE A 69 -26.00 2.77 6.80
C ILE A 69 -27.41 3.30 6.63
N VAL A 70 -28.19 2.69 5.73
CA VAL A 70 -29.62 2.91 5.64
C VAL A 70 -30.18 2.32 6.92
N ILE A 71 -30.26 3.16 7.96
CA ILE A 71 -30.95 2.82 9.19
C ILE A 71 -32.41 2.64 8.78
N PRO A 72 -32.98 1.43 8.89
CA PRO A 72 -34.40 1.26 8.62
C PRO A 72 -35.16 2.14 9.62
N PRO A 73 -36.24 2.81 9.20
CA PRO A 73 -36.98 3.77 10.04
C PRO A 73 -37.59 3.14 11.31
N SER A 74 -37.51 1.82 11.47
CA SER A 74 -37.90 1.07 12.66
C SER A 74 -36.91 1.16 13.82
N VAL A 75 -35.66 1.60 13.60
CA VAL A 75 -34.71 1.86 14.68
C VAL A 75 -34.88 3.29 15.17
N GLN A 76 -35.98 3.53 15.89
CA GLN A 76 -36.13 4.76 16.65
C GLN A 76 -34.94 4.86 17.62
N ARG A 77 -34.18 5.94 17.49
CA ARG A 77 -33.12 6.34 18.41
C ARG A 77 -33.71 6.41 19.82
N THR A 78 -33.43 5.42 20.66
CA THR A 78 -33.30 5.68 22.10
C THR A 78 -32.10 6.61 22.24
N GLY A 79 -32.38 7.90 22.44
CA GLY A 79 -31.37 8.94 22.58
C GLY A 79 -30.43 8.62 23.73
N VAL A 80 -29.20 8.24 23.43
CA VAL A 80 -28.07 8.46 24.33
C VAL A 80 -27.65 9.92 24.13
N SER A 81 -28.29 10.81 24.91
CA SER A 81 -27.71 12.12 25.20
C SER A 81 -26.50 11.86 26.09
N SER A 82 -25.32 12.02 25.50
CA SER A 82 -24.07 12.19 26.22
C SER A 82 -23.53 13.55 25.80
N ASP A 83 -24.17 14.63 26.26
CA ASP A 83 -23.60 15.96 26.16
C ASP A 83 -22.36 16.02 27.07
N PRO A 84 -21.17 16.35 26.55
CA PRO A 84 -19.99 16.61 27.37
C PRO A 84 -19.99 18.08 27.83
N ASP A 85 -19.89 18.27 29.14
CA ASP A 85 -19.40 19.47 29.85
C ASP A 85 -19.96 20.86 29.47
N ILE A 86 -20.96 21.32 30.23
CA ILE A 86 -21.03 22.72 30.71
C ILE A 86 -21.47 22.70 32.19
N VAL A 87 -20.51 22.57 33.10
CA VAL A 87 -20.63 23.13 34.47
C VAL A 87 -19.91 24.46 34.45
N GLY A 88 -20.60 25.46 33.89
CA GLY A 88 -20.24 26.88 33.99
C GLY A 88 -21.04 27.51 35.12
N GLN A 89 -20.33 28.21 35.98
CA GLN A 89 -20.82 29.06 37.07
C GLN A 89 -21.98 29.96 36.64
N ASP A 90 -23.01 30.03 37.48
CA ASP A 90 -23.51 31.25 38.14
C ASP A 90 -24.98 31.05 38.51
N ALA A 91 -25.25 31.00 39.81
CA ALA A 91 -26.59 31.18 40.36
C ALA A 91 -26.79 32.68 40.62
N PRO A 92 -27.80 33.34 40.02
CA PRO A 92 -28.28 34.61 40.53
C PRO A 92 -29.72 34.52 41.08
N ALA A 93 -29.89 35.33 42.13
CA ALA A 93 -31.10 35.78 42.85
C ALA A 93 -31.74 34.79 43.85
#